data_AF-A0A1V5KMH7-F1
#
_entry.id   AF-A0A1V5KMH7-F1
#
_cell.length_a   1.000
_cell.length_b   1.000
_cell.length_c   1.000
_cell.angle_alpha   90.00
_cell.angle_beta   90.00
_cell.angle_gamma   90.00
#
_symmetry.space_group_name_H-M   'P 1'
#
loop_
_entity.id
_entity.type
_entity.pdbx_description
1 polymer ?
#
loop_
_entity_poly.entity_id
_entity_poly.type
_entity_poly.pdbx_seq_one_letter_code
_entity_poly.pdbx_strand_id
1 'polypeptide(L)'
;MNRTRMPICLALALIFASVAATGLAAGPAGGVGAYFPMRPNVRYVYEGSGNEYASYDVFVDYLEGARMQQRVDNGGTVLARVVEVAGGAARLVYSREEAYYRENLLKKEPNADEILLMEPLQEGTAWTLGDGRERRIEGVSVPVSTPSGDYAAIEVITASENGTTADYYAEGVGLVKSVFRYGDAEIASALAAIEEDISLTQTVRFFYPDADGEALASAEVPVRFRTNDITRTALESAYRGAAPFPVFSENTRINSLYLNRDGMVYIDLNRAFVDDMNAGSGVEALILQGVADTFGRYYGANRVLLTIDNELYESGHIALKKGEYLKVREP
;
A
#
# COMPACT_ATOMS: atom_id res chain seq x y z
N MET A 1 61.57 6.65 -59.70
CA MET A 1 62.26 5.70 -58.81
C MET A 1 62.34 6.30 -57.41
N ASN A 2 61.70 5.62 -56.46
CA ASN A 2 61.78 5.68 -54.99
C ASN A 2 62.19 6.99 -54.31
N ARG A 3 61.18 7.67 -53.73
CA ARG A 3 61.37 8.63 -52.64
C ARG A 3 61.20 7.91 -51.30
N THR A 4 62.26 8.02 -50.51
CA THR A 4 62.46 7.54 -49.14
C THR A 4 61.38 8.09 -48.20
N ARG A 5 60.75 7.21 -47.41
CA ARG A 5 59.81 7.58 -46.34
C ARG A 5 60.56 7.76 -45.02
N MET A 6 60.29 8.86 -44.34
CA MET A 6 60.68 9.16 -42.96
C MET A 6 59.43 9.01 -42.06
N PRO A 7 59.52 8.46 -40.84
CA PRO A 7 58.35 8.19 -40.01
C PRO A 7 57.95 9.45 -39.22
N ILE A 8 56.64 9.75 -39.18
CA ILE A 8 56.06 10.79 -38.34
C ILE A 8 55.37 10.09 -37.15
N CYS A 9 55.86 10.38 -35.95
CA CYS A 9 55.25 9.99 -34.68
C CYS A 9 53.90 10.69 -34.50
N LEU A 10 52.83 9.91 -34.29
CA LEU A 10 51.50 10.39 -33.99
C LEU A 10 51.33 10.42 -32.46
N ALA A 11 51.30 11.61 -31.86
CA ALA A 11 50.94 11.82 -30.47
C ALA A 11 49.40 11.99 -30.37
N LEU A 12 48.76 11.12 -29.60
CA LEU A 12 47.32 11.10 -29.36
C LEU A 12 46.99 12.11 -28.24
N ALA A 13 46.33 13.22 -28.57
CA ALA A 13 45.79 14.15 -27.59
C ALA A 13 44.31 13.82 -27.31
N LEU A 14 44.00 13.36 -26.09
CA LEU A 14 42.63 13.21 -25.61
C LEU A 14 42.01 14.59 -25.36
N ILE A 15 40.90 14.88 -26.02
CA ILE A 15 40.03 16.02 -25.71
C ILE A 15 38.94 15.50 -24.75
N PHE A 16 38.97 15.95 -23.50
CA PHE A 16 37.84 15.82 -22.58
C PHE A 16 36.77 16.83 -22.98
N ALA A 17 35.65 16.36 -23.53
CA ALA A 17 34.45 17.16 -23.71
C ALA A 17 33.68 17.18 -22.37
N SER A 18 33.72 18.31 -21.68
CA SER A 18 32.83 18.60 -20.55
C SER A 18 31.41 18.82 -21.09
N VAL A 19 30.49 17.91 -20.78
CA VAL A 19 29.06 18.12 -21.03
C VAL A 19 28.57 19.11 -19.96
N ALA A 20 28.35 20.35 -20.40
CA ALA A 20 27.60 21.32 -19.63
C ALA A 20 26.15 20.83 -19.52
N ALA A 21 25.63 20.72 -18.28
CA ALA A 21 24.22 20.50 -18.02
C ALA A 21 23.43 21.71 -18.53
N THR A 22 22.89 21.58 -19.74
CA THR A 22 21.94 22.53 -20.31
C THR A 22 20.63 22.41 -19.55
N GLY A 23 20.22 23.51 -18.94
CA GLY A 23 19.00 23.63 -18.14
C GLY A 23 17.75 23.18 -18.88
N LEU A 24 16.86 22.51 -18.13
CA LEU A 24 15.48 22.35 -18.54
C LEU A 24 14.79 23.71 -18.48
N ALA A 25 14.30 24.15 -19.64
CA ALA A 25 13.41 25.28 -19.77
C ALA A 25 12.06 24.98 -19.08
N ALA A 26 11.64 25.89 -18.20
CA ALA A 26 10.32 25.89 -17.58
C ALA A 26 9.23 26.20 -18.61
N GLY A 27 8.44 25.20 -18.99
CA GLY A 27 7.08 25.36 -19.54
C GLY A 27 6.05 25.34 -18.39
N PRO A 28 4.78 25.71 -18.62
CA PRO A 28 3.79 25.75 -17.56
C PRO A 28 3.55 24.35 -16.99
N ALA A 29 3.87 24.20 -15.70
CA ALA A 29 3.73 23.00 -14.89
C ALA A 29 2.30 22.46 -14.90
N GLY A 30 2.14 21.14 -14.90
CA GLY A 30 0.83 20.49 -14.89
C GLY A 30 0.02 20.88 -13.64
N GLY A 31 -1.31 20.78 -13.71
CA GLY A 31 -2.20 21.01 -12.57
C GLY A 31 -1.93 20.04 -11.40
N VAL A 32 -2.83 19.95 -10.41
CA VAL A 32 -2.59 19.17 -9.17
C VAL A 32 -2.10 17.73 -9.39
N GLY A 33 -2.52 17.07 -10.48
CA GLY A 33 -2.06 15.72 -10.81
C GLY A 33 -0.55 15.58 -11.03
N ALA A 34 0.15 16.66 -11.39
CA ALA A 34 1.61 16.65 -11.49
C ALA A 34 2.29 16.43 -10.13
N TYR A 35 1.61 16.74 -9.02
CA TYR A 35 2.09 16.57 -7.64
C TYR A 35 1.51 15.32 -6.97
N PHE A 36 0.69 14.53 -7.66
CA PHE A 36 0.14 13.26 -7.16
C PHE A 36 0.25 12.19 -8.24
N PRO A 37 1.48 11.82 -8.65
CA PRO A 37 1.70 10.92 -9.77
C PRO A 37 1.17 9.50 -9.47
N MET A 38 0.37 8.96 -10.39
CA MET A 38 -0.23 7.63 -10.30
C MET A 38 0.79 6.54 -10.68
N ARG A 39 1.78 6.29 -9.81
CA ARG A 39 2.88 5.34 -10.05
C ARG A 39 2.57 3.96 -9.46
N PRO A 40 2.47 2.89 -10.27
CA PRO A 40 2.37 1.54 -9.74
C PRO A 40 3.73 1.01 -9.28
N ASN A 41 3.72 0.00 -8.42
CA ASN A 41 4.89 -0.78 -7.99
C ASN A 41 6.01 0.09 -7.41
N VAL A 42 5.63 1.07 -6.61
CA VAL A 42 6.55 2.03 -5.99
C VAL A 42 6.44 1.98 -4.48
N ARG A 43 7.57 2.17 -3.81
CA ARG A 43 7.65 2.46 -2.38
C ARG A 43 8.38 3.79 -2.19
N TYR A 44 7.80 4.68 -1.41
CA TYR A 44 8.46 5.89 -0.93
C TYR A 44 8.93 5.63 0.50
N VAL A 45 10.17 5.93 0.79
CA VAL A 45 10.77 5.78 2.13
C VAL A 45 11.01 7.17 2.69
N TYR A 46 10.46 7.46 3.87
CA TYR A 46 10.65 8.74 4.57
C TYR A 46 11.43 8.52 5.86
N GLU A 47 12.52 9.27 6.01
CA GLU A 47 13.27 9.35 7.26
C GLU A 47 12.64 10.39 8.18
N GLY A 48 12.43 10.00 9.44
CA GLY A 48 11.84 10.83 10.48
C GLY A 48 12.84 11.39 11.47
N SER A 49 12.52 12.55 12.05
CA SER A 49 13.22 13.14 13.19
C SER A 49 12.24 13.74 14.20
N GLY A 50 12.64 13.82 15.47
CA GLY A 50 11.85 14.42 16.55
C GLY A 50 10.82 13.48 17.19
N ASN A 51 10.43 12.39 16.53
CA ASN A 51 9.52 11.36 17.06
C ASN A 51 9.83 9.99 16.43
N GLU A 52 9.65 8.90 17.17
CA GLU A 52 9.86 7.52 16.68
C GLU A 52 8.92 7.12 15.54
N TYR A 53 7.72 7.71 15.48
CA TYR A 53 6.72 7.47 14.43
C TYR A 53 6.80 8.44 13.25
N ALA A 54 7.85 9.27 13.19
CA ALA A 54 8.05 10.23 12.11
C ALA A 54 8.61 9.58 10.83
N SER A 55 9.27 8.43 10.94
CA SER A 55 9.69 7.65 9.79
C SER A 55 8.53 6.80 9.30
N TYR A 56 8.34 6.72 7.98
CA TYR A 56 7.30 5.86 7.42
C TYR A 56 7.59 5.50 5.97
N ASP A 57 6.97 4.41 5.53
CA ASP A 57 6.96 3.99 4.14
C ASP A 57 5.58 4.18 3.52
N VAL A 58 5.54 4.45 2.23
CA VAL A 58 4.31 4.51 1.45
C VAL A 58 4.37 3.56 0.26
N PHE A 59 3.51 2.56 0.24
CA PHE A 59 3.27 1.70 -0.92
C PHE A 59 1.99 2.12 -1.65
N VAL A 60 1.96 1.93 -2.97
CA VAL A 60 0.73 2.07 -3.76
C VAL A 60 0.07 0.71 -3.93
N ASP A 61 -0.97 0.44 -3.13
CA ASP A 61 -1.67 -0.84 -3.14
C ASP A 61 -2.55 -0.98 -4.39
N TYR A 62 -3.32 0.05 -4.74
CA TYR A 62 -4.26 0.03 -5.86
C TYR A 62 -4.35 1.38 -6.59
N LEU A 63 -4.60 1.34 -7.89
CA LEU A 63 -4.81 2.48 -8.78
C LEU A 63 -5.99 2.21 -9.71
N GLU A 64 -6.94 3.13 -9.80
CA GLU A 64 -8.04 3.08 -10.78
C GLU A 64 -8.49 4.49 -11.16
N GLY A 65 -8.32 4.87 -12.42
CA GLY A 65 -8.68 6.19 -12.92
C GLY A 65 -7.98 7.32 -12.13
N ALA A 66 -8.78 8.16 -11.49
CA ALA A 66 -8.32 9.29 -10.69
C ALA A 66 -7.99 8.93 -9.23
N ARG A 67 -8.16 7.67 -8.81
CA ARG A 67 -7.99 7.25 -7.42
C ARG A 67 -6.74 6.40 -7.22
N MET A 68 -6.04 6.68 -6.13
CA MET A 68 -4.89 5.93 -5.65
C MET A 68 -5.09 5.53 -4.20
N GLN A 69 -4.99 4.24 -3.92
CA GLN A 69 -4.92 3.71 -2.57
C GLN A 69 -3.45 3.58 -2.16
N GLN A 70 -3.08 4.27 -1.10
CA GLN A 70 -1.78 4.19 -0.47
C GLN A 70 -1.87 3.42 0.85
N ARG A 71 -0.85 2.62 1.11
CA ARG A 71 -0.55 2.01 2.40
C ARG A 71 0.59 2.80 3.02
N VAL A 72 0.36 3.40 4.18
CA VAL A 72 1.36 4.14 4.95
C VAL A 72 1.68 3.35 6.20
N ASP A 73 2.94 3.00 6.41
CA ASP A 73 3.42 2.22 7.55
C ASP A 73 4.50 3.01 8.28
N ASN A 74 4.27 3.37 9.54
CA ASN A 74 5.22 4.12 10.36
C ASN A 74 5.88 3.26 11.46
N GLY A 75 5.79 1.93 11.35
CA GLY A 75 6.29 0.97 12.33
C GLY A 75 5.43 0.82 13.59
N GLY A 76 4.54 1.77 13.88
CA GLY A 76 3.56 1.69 14.97
C GLY A 76 2.17 1.25 14.51
N THR A 77 1.74 1.70 13.34
CA THR A 77 0.46 1.36 12.73
C THR A 77 0.55 1.38 11.20
N VAL A 78 -0.44 0.77 10.56
CA VAL A 78 -0.59 0.78 9.11
C VAL A 78 -1.90 1.46 8.74
N LEU A 79 -1.80 2.52 7.94
CA LEU A 79 -2.92 3.29 7.41
C LEU A 79 -3.16 2.91 5.95
N ALA A 80 -4.40 2.60 5.59
CA ALA A 80 -4.84 2.56 4.20
C ALA A 80 -5.62 3.85 3.90
N ARG A 81 -5.19 4.60 2.87
CA ARG A 81 -5.84 5.84 2.47
C ARG A 81 -6.09 5.90 0.97
N VAL A 82 -7.20 6.50 0.55
CA VAL A 82 -7.54 6.70 -0.87
C VAL A 82 -7.51 8.19 -1.18
N VAL A 83 -6.62 8.57 -2.10
CA VAL A 83 -6.53 9.92 -2.64
C VAL A 83 -7.18 9.94 -4.02
N GLU A 84 -8.10 10.87 -4.24
CA GLU A 84 -8.72 11.16 -5.54
C GLU A 84 -8.15 12.46 -6.09
N VAL A 85 -7.68 12.44 -7.34
CA VAL A 85 -7.16 13.61 -8.05
C VAL A 85 -8.12 13.99 -9.17
N ALA A 86 -9.02 14.93 -8.89
CA ALA A 86 -10.06 15.35 -9.80
C ALA A 86 -10.49 16.80 -9.54
N GLY A 87 -11.01 17.48 -10.57
CA GLY A 87 -11.58 18.83 -10.43
C GLY A 87 -10.57 19.88 -9.93
N GLY A 88 -9.29 19.75 -10.30
CA GLY A 88 -8.23 20.67 -9.86
C GLY A 88 -7.83 20.50 -8.39
N ALA A 89 -8.11 19.35 -7.76
CA ALA A 89 -7.72 19.08 -6.38
C ALA A 89 -7.31 17.61 -6.17
N ALA A 90 -6.44 17.40 -5.18
CA ALA A 90 -6.12 16.09 -4.62
C ALA A 90 -6.80 16.00 -3.25
N ARG A 91 -7.71 15.05 -3.09
CA ARG A 91 -8.55 14.88 -1.90
C ARG A 91 -8.38 13.50 -1.32
N LEU A 92 -8.12 13.42 -0.02
CA LEU A 92 -8.28 12.19 0.76
C LEU A 92 -9.78 11.93 0.93
N VAL A 93 -10.28 10.87 0.28
CA VAL A 93 -11.71 10.51 0.28
C VAL A 93 -12.03 9.32 1.17
N TYR A 94 -11.02 8.50 1.49
CA TYR A 94 -11.18 7.37 2.39
C TYR A 94 -9.92 7.16 3.24
N SER A 95 -10.09 6.85 4.50
CA SER A 95 -8.99 6.51 5.42
C SER A 95 -9.39 5.39 6.37
N ARG A 96 -8.47 4.47 6.64
CA ARG A 96 -8.63 3.42 7.64
C ARG A 96 -7.30 3.15 8.34
N GLU A 97 -7.28 3.41 9.64
CA GLU A 97 -6.20 3.04 10.55
C GLU A 97 -6.24 1.55 10.87
N GLU A 98 -5.12 1.02 11.37
CA GLU A 98 -4.96 -0.41 11.73
C GLU A 98 -5.30 -1.35 10.56
N ALA A 99 -5.05 -0.90 9.33
CA ALA A 99 -5.29 -1.65 8.10
C ALA A 99 -4.12 -2.59 7.79
N TYR A 100 -3.79 -3.51 8.70
CA TYR A 100 -2.67 -4.45 8.55
C TYR A 100 -2.85 -5.47 7.41
N TYR A 101 -4.09 -5.70 6.99
CA TYR A 101 -4.45 -6.51 5.83
C TYR A 101 -4.51 -5.68 4.54
N ARG A 102 -4.60 -6.35 3.39
CA ARG A 102 -4.73 -5.69 2.08
C ARG A 102 -6.09 -5.92 1.43
N GLU A 103 -6.91 -4.88 1.34
CA GLU A 103 -8.19 -4.88 0.63
C GLU A 103 -8.25 -3.70 -0.34
N ASN A 104 -8.97 -3.85 -1.45
CA ASN A 104 -9.21 -2.74 -2.36
C ASN A 104 -10.35 -1.87 -1.82
N LEU A 105 -10.01 -0.65 -1.42
CA LEU A 105 -10.89 0.33 -0.79
C LEU A 105 -11.25 1.48 -1.75
N LEU A 106 -10.76 1.46 -3.00
CA LEU A 106 -10.96 2.53 -3.99
C LEU A 106 -12.45 2.88 -4.22
N LYS A 107 -13.36 1.90 -4.06
CA LYS A 107 -14.80 2.04 -4.27
C LYS A 107 -15.63 2.00 -2.98
N LYS A 108 -14.99 2.05 -1.80
CA LYS A 108 -15.73 2.15 -0.54
C LYS A 108 -16.40 3.53 -0.45
N GLU A 109 -17.51 3.58 0.29
CA GLU A 109 -18.16 4.84 0.63
C GLU A 109 -17.15 5.79 1.31
N PRO A 110 -17.04 7.05 0.86
CA PRO A 110 -16.14 8.01 1.46
C PRO A 110 -16.38 8.17 2.96
N ASN A 111 -15.30 8.23 3.73
CA ASN A 111 -15.33 8.52 5.18
C ASN A 111 -14.34 9.62 5.58
N ALA A 112 -13.72 10.26 4.60
CA ALA A 112 -12.83 11.41 4.76
C ALA A 112 -13.16 12.45 3.68
N ASP A 113 -12.93 13.72 3.99
CA ASP A 113 -13.00 14.82 3.04
C ASP A 113 -11.92 15.85 3.40
N GLU A 114 -10.70 15.55 3.01
CA GLU A 114 -9.55 16.42 3.24
C GLU A 114 -8.86 16.76 1.91
N ILE A 115 -8.85 18.05 1.56
CA ILE A 115 -8.12 18.54 0.39
C ILE A 115 -6.65 18.71 0.76
N LEU A 116 -5.78 17.93 0.13
CA LEU A 116 -4.33 17.93 0.35
C LEU A 116 -3.65 19.07 -0.43
N LEU A 117 -4.08 19.29 -1.67
CA LEU A 117 -3.61 20.36 -2.56
C LEU A 117 -4.72 20.72 -3.54
N MET A 118 -4.90 22.00 -3.87
CA MET A 118 -5.87 22.43 -4.88
C MET A 118 -5.41 23.63 -5.70
N GLU A 119 -5.99 23.75 -6.89
CA GLU A 119 -5.83 24.89 -7.78
C GLU A 119 -6.56 26.14 -7.26
N PRO A 120 -6.08 27.35 -7.61
CA PRO A 120 -4.87 27.62 -8.40
C PRO A 120 -3.57 27.33 -7.63
N LEU A 121 -2.55 26.79 -8.31
CA LEU A 121 -1.24 26.49 -7.70
C LEU A 121 -0.39 27.76 -7.60
N GLN A 122 -0.82 28.69 -6.75
CA GLN A 122 -0.16 29.98 -6.52
C GLN A 122 -0.20 30.34 -5.03
N GLU A 123 0.78 31.13 -4.60
CA GLU A 123 0.86 31.68 -3.25
C GLU A 123 -0.43 32.42 -2.85
N GLY A 124 -0.86 32.22 -1.60
CA GLY A 124 -2.08 32.78 -1.04
C GLY A 124 -3.35 31.98 -1.31
N THR A 125 -3.30 30.94 -2.15
CA THR A 125 -4.45 30.02 -2.35
C THR A 125 -4.73 29.28 -1.05
N ALA A 126 -5.95 29.41 -0.52
CA ALA A 126 -6.34 28.86 0.77
C ALA A 126 -7.72 28.19 0.72
N TRP A 127 -7.91 27.21 1.59
CA TRP A 127 -9.16 26.48 1.75
C TRP A 127 -9.36 26.03 3.20
N THR A 128 -10.62 25.85 3.58
CA THR A 128 -10.99 25.35 4.91
C THR A 128 -11.24 23.85 4.82
N LEU A 129 -10.61 23.10 5.72
CA LEU A 129 -10.82 21.65 5.87
C LEU A 129 -12.16 21.38 6.57
N GLY A 130 -12.67 20.15 6.46
CA GLY A 130 -13.94 19.76 7.10
C GLY A 130 -13.96 19.91 8.63
N ASP A 131 -12.78 19.92 9.26
CA ASP A 131 -12.60 20.15 10.70
C ASP A 131 -12.43 21.63 11.08
N GLY A 132 -12.54 22.55 10.12
CA GLY A 132 -12.45 23.99 10.31
C GLY A 132 -11.04 24.57 10.24
N ARG A 133 -9.98 23.75 10.15
CA ARG A 133 -8.61 24.26 9.98
C ARG A 133 -8.46 24.93 8.61
N GLU A 134 -7.61 25.95 8.57
CA GLU A 134 -7.23 26.60 7.31
C GLU A 134 -5.93 25.97 6.78
N ARG A 135 -5.94 25.65 5.48
CA ARG A 135 -4.78 25.20 4.73
C ARG A 135 -4.51 26.19 3.59
N ARG A 136 -3.24 26.50 3.35
CA ARG A 136 -2.83 27.54 2.38
C ARG A 136 -1.53 27.18 1.68
N ILE A 137 -1.41 27.54 0.40
CA ILE A 137 -0.15 27.58 -0.32
C ILE A 137 0.59 28.86 0.10
N GLU A 138 1.64 28.72 0.91
CA GLU A 138 2.49 29.86 1.32
C GLU A 138 3.62 30.13 0.33
N GLY A 139 3.96 29.15 -0.52
CA GLY A 139 5.03 29.32 -1.47
C GLY A 139 4.93 28.34 -2.64
N VAL A 140 5.37 28.81 -3.79
CA VAL A 140 5.57 27.99 -4.98
C VAL A 140 7.05 27.98 -5.34
N SER A 141 7.56 26.82 -5.75
CA SER A 141 8.99 26.62 -6.04
C SER A 141 9.93 26.89 -4.86
N VAL A 142 9.49 26.58 -3.64
CA VAL A 142 10.30 26.66 -2.42
C VAL A 142 11.42 25.61 -2.48
N PRO A 143 12.70 25.99 -2.30
CA PRO A 143 13.80 25.04 -2.30
C PRO A 143 13.76 24.17 -1.04
N VAL A 144 13.76 22.85 -1.21
CA VAL A 144 13.72 21.87 -0.12
C VAL A 144 14.75 20.77 -0.36
N SER A 145 15.65 20.58 0.61
CA SER A 145 16.60 19.47 0.62
C SER A 145 16.05 18.28 1.42
N THR A 146 16.22 17.08 0.86
CA THR A 146 15.88 15.79 1.47
C THR A 146 17.01 14.79 1.23
N PRO A 147 17.06 13.64 1.91
CA PRO A 147 18.08 12.63 1.61
C PRO A 147 18.01 12.09 0.17
N SER A 148 16.83 12.11 -0.47
CA SER A 148 16.66 11.72 -1.88
C SER A 148 17.13 12.78 -2.90
N GLY A 149 17.39 14.01 -2.47
CA GLY A 149 17.81 15.11 -3.32
C GLY A 149 17.15 16.45 -2.98
N ASP A 150 17.45 17.45 -3.81
CA ASP A 150 16.91 18.81 -3.72
C ASP A 150 15.72 18.99 -4.67
N TYR A 151 14.69 19.68 -4.19
CA TYR A 151 13.45 19.92 -4.91
C TYR A 151 13.04 21.40 -4.89
N ALA A 152 12.34 21.82 -5.93
CA ALA A 152 11.50 23.02 -5.91
C ALA A 152 10.05 22.58 -5.64
N ALA A 153 9.52 22.91 -4.47
CA ALA A 153 8.25 22.40 -3.97
C ALA A 153 7.18 23.47 -3.81
N ILE A 154 5.91 23.07 -3.84
CA ILE A 154 4.81 23.85 -3.29
C ILE A 154 4.80 23.64 -1.79
N GLU A 155 4.91 24.71 -1.02
CA GLU A 155 4.76 24.70 0.43
C GLU A 155 3.30 24.96 0.81
N VAL A 156 2.73 23.99 1.52
CA VAL A 156 1.36 24.02 2.00
C VAL A 156 1.38 24.04 3.52
N ILE A 157 0.86 25.10 4.11
CA ILE A 157 0.77 25.27 5.56
C ILE A 157 -0.63 24.94 6.04
N THR A 158 -0.72 24.16 7.11
CA THR A 158 -1.96 23.91 7.87
C THR A 158 -1.76 24.37 9.31
N ALA A 159 -2.54 25.36 9.73
CA ALA A 159 -2.54 25.82 11.12
C ALA A 159 -3.57 25.05 11.95
N SER A 160 -3.23 24.73 13.19
CA SER A 160 -4.12 24.13 14.17
C SER A 160 -3.91 24.80 15.53
N GLU A 161 -4.82 24.56 16.48
CA GLU A 161 -4.66 25.04 17.87
C GLU A 161 -3.37 24.54 18.53
N ASN A 162 -2.90 23.36 18.11
CA ASN A 162 -1.79 22.63 18.70
C ASN A 162 -0.50 22.73 17.87
N GLY A 163 -0.40 23.67 16.92
CA GLY A 163 0.80 23.86 16.11
C GLY A 163 0.53 23.93 14.61
N THR A 164 1.61 23.95 13.84
CA THR A 164 1.59 24.18 12.40
C THR A 164 2.27 23.03 11.66
N THR A 165 1.63 22.55 10.60
CA THR A 165 2.22 21.57 9.67
C THR A 165 2.58 22.26 8.37
N ALA A 166 3.81 22.05 7.89
CA ALA A 166 4.29 22.46 6.58
C ALA A 166 4.55 21.22 5.71
N ASP A 167 3.75 21.03 4.66
CA ASP A 167 3.90 19.95 3.69
C ASP A 167 4.48 20.51 2.38
N TYR A 168 5.49 19.82 1.84
CA TYR A 168 6.21 20.23 0.64
C TYR A 168 5.96 19.23 -0.48
N TYR A 169 5.33 19.67 -1.57
CA TYR A 169 5.01 18.82 -2.72
C TYR A 169 5.88 19.19 -3.93
N ALA A 170 6.64 18.24 -4.46
CA ALA A 170 7.45 18.43 -5.67
C ALA A 170 6.78 17.82 -6.91
N GLU A 171 6.92 18.51 -8.04
CA GLU A 171 6.35 18.06 -9.32
C GLU A 171 6.97 16.70 -9.75
N GLY A 172 6.14 15.79 -10.25
CA GLY A 172 6.52 14.44 -10.65
C GLY A 172 6.83 13.50 -9.48
N VAL A 173 6.87 14.00 -8.24
CA VAL A 173 7.25 13.23 -7.06
C VAL A 173 6.10 13.08 -6.07
N GLY A 174 5.48 14.20 -5.72
CA GLY A 174 4.50 14.33 -4.64
C GLY A 174 5.10 14.84 -3.34
N LEU A 175 4.60 14.38 -2.20
CA LEU A 175 5.10 14.84 -0.89
C LEU A 175 6.58 14.47 -0.77
N VAL A 176 7.45 15.45 -0.54
CA VAL A 176 8.89 15.24 -0.35
C VAL A 176 9.32 15.52 1.08
N LYS A 177 8.57 16.34 1.82
CA LYS A 177 8.84 16.65 3.22
C LYS A 177 7.57 17.08 3.94
N SER A 178 7.45 16.73 5.21
CA SER A 178 6.43 17.27 6.13
C SER A 178 7.11 17.69 7.42
N VAL A 179 6.73 18.85 7.97
CA VAL A 179 7.28 19.37 9.23
C VAL A 179 6.16 19.87 10.12
N PHE A 180 5.98 19.24 11.27
CA PHE A 180 5.08 19.68 12.32
C PHE A 180 5.84 20.41 13.42
N ARG A 181 5.36 21.59 13.79
CA ARG A 181 5.95 22.45 14.83
C ARG A 181 4.95 22.75 15.92
N TYR A 182 5.35 22.56 17.17
CA TYR A 182 4.57 22.91 18.36
C TYR A 182 5.49 23.39 19.48
N GLY A 183 5.30 24.64 19.92
CA GLY A 183 6.25 25.29 20.83
C GLY A 183 7.66 25.29 20.24
N ASP A 184 8.63 24.78 21.00
CA ASP A 184 10.01 24.62 20.55
C ASP A 184 10.30 23.25 19.90
N ALA A 185 9.30 22.37 19.82
CA ALA A 185 9.45 21.03 19.24
C ALA A 185 9.22 21.05 17.73
N GLU A 186 10.05 20.29 17.00
CA GLU A 186 9.91 20.05 15.58
C GLU A 186 9.94 18.54 15.31
N ILE A 187 8.93 18.04 14.61
CA ILE A 187 8.84 16.68 14.12
C ILE A 187 8.82 16.76 12.60
N ALA A 188 9.69 16.02 11.93
CA ALA A 188 9.81 16.09 10.48
C ALA A 188 9.96 14.71 9.85
N SER A 189 9.45 14.59 8.63
CA SER A 189 9.63 13.43 7.75
C SER A 189 10.14 13.93 6.41
N ALA A 190 11.22 13.35 5.89
CA ALA A 190 11.81 13.75 4.61
C ALA A 190 12.04 12.54 3.70
N LEU A 191 11.72 12.69 2.41
CA LEU A 191 11.84 11.62 1.42
C LEU A 191 13.30 11.20 1.26
N ALA A 192 13.59 9.96 1.59
CA ALA A 192 14.91 9.39 1.53
C ALA A 192 15.15 8.56 0.27
N ALA A 193 14.13 7.82 -0.19
CA ALA A 193 14.22 7.03 -1.41
C ALA A 193 12.86 6.85 -2.09
N ILE A 194 12.90 6.65 -3.40
CA ILE A 194 11.79 6.13 -4.20
C ILE A 194 12.29 4.82 -4.82
N GLU A 195 11.75 3.69 -4.37
CA GLU A 195 12.06 2.37 -4.89
C GLU A 195 11.02 2.00 -5.95
N GLU A 196 11.45 1.90 -7.21
CA GLU A 196 10.59 1.53 -8.34
C GLU A 196 10.62 0.02 -8.62
N ASP A 197 9.61 -0.47 -9.33
CA ASP A 197 9.42 -1.88 -9.70
C ASP A 197 9.42 -2.86 -8.51
N ILE A 198 8.98 -2.38 -7.33
CA ILE A 198 8.97 -3.15 -6.08
C ILE A 198 7.60 -3.78 -5.80
N SER A 199 7.60 -4.93 -5.14
CA SER A 199 6.41 -5.57 -4.56
C SER A 199 6.33 -5.32 -3.06
N LEU A 200 5.14 -5.04 -2.54
CA LEU A 200 4.86 -5.20 -1.13
C LEU A 200 5.00 -6.69 -0.77
N THR A 201 5.73 -7.03 0.28
CA THR A 201 5.81 -8.39 0.81
C THR A 201 5.16 -8.42 2.19
N GLN A 202 4.13 -9.26 2.38
CA GLN A 202 3.53 -9.53 3.68
C GLN A 202 3.79 -10.98 4.07
N THR A 203 4.32 -11.21 5.26
CA THR A 203 4.41 -12.57 5.81
C THR A 203 3.04 -12.98 6.35
N VAL A 204 2.45 -14.02 5.77
CA VAL A 204 1.13 -14.54 6.16
C VAL A 204 1.30 -15.90 6.78
N ARG A 205 0.64 -16.12 7.93
CA ARG A 205 0.63 -17.42 8.61
C ARG A 205 -0.56 -18.24 8.13
N PHE A 206 -0.27 -19.34 7.45
CA PHE A 206 -1.26 -20.30 6.94
C PHE A 206 -1.35 -21.51 7.86
N PHE A 207 -2.56 -21.88 8.27
CA PHE A 207 -2.81 -22.99 9.20
C PHE A 207 -3.31 -24.22 8.44
N TYR A 208 -2.87 -25.41 8.83
CA TYR A 208 -3.23 -26.65 8.13
C TYR A 208 -3.17 -27.86 9.07
N PRO A 209 -3.91 -28.95 8.81
CA PRO A 209 -3.80 -30.18 9.58
C PRO A 209 -2.36 -30.71 9.57
N ASP A 210 -1.84 -31.17 10.70
CA ASP A 210 -0.54 -31.82 10.75
C ASP A 210 -0.53 -33.16 9.99
N ALA A 211 0.64 -33.79 9.89
CA ALA A 211 0.82 -35.00 9.09
C ALA A 211 -0.05 -36.18 9.57
N ASP A 212 -0.36 -36.21 10.86
CA ASP A 212 -1.18 -37.25 11.49
C ASP A 212 -2.70 -36.92 11.43
N GLY A 213 -3.05 -35.68 11.08
CA GLY A 213 -4.44 -35.22 11.02
C GLY A 213 -5.09 -35.08 12.40
N GLU A 214 -4.29 -34.86 13.44
CA GLU A 214 -4.74 -34.79 14.84
C GLU A 214 -4.72 -33.36 15.38
N ALA A 215 -3.83 -32.51 14.88
CA ALA A 215 -3.70 -31.12 15.30
C ALA A 215 -3.54 -30.15 14.12
N LEU A 216 -3.53 -28.85 14.44
CA LEU A 216 -3.23 -27.79 13.47
C LEU A 216 -1.76 -27.38 13.60
N ALA A 217 -1.04 -27.44 12.48
CA ALA A 217 0.25 -26.80 12.27
C ALA A 217 0.09 -25.47 11.53
N SER A 218 1.18 -24.73 11.37
CA SER A 218 1.18 -23.50 10.57
C SER A 218 2.53 -23.22 9.92
N ALA A 219 2.50 -22.53 8.79
CA ALA A 219 3.68 -22.04 8.10
C ALA A 219 3.57 -20.53 7.83
N GLU A 220 4.68 -19.82 8.01
CA GLU A 220 4.79 -18.42 7.63
C GLU A 220 5.32 -18.33 6.20
N VAL A 221 4.53 -17.74 5.31
CA VAL A 221 4.82 -17.67 3.88
C VAL A 221 4.86 -16.20 3.45
N PRO A 222 5.94 -15.74 2.79
CA PRO A 222 5.97 -14.40 2.22
C PRO A 222 5.06 -14.33 0.99
N VAL A 223 4.02 -13.49 1.07
CA VAL A 223 3.10 -13.20 -0.03
C VAL A 223 3.47 -11.86 -0.63
N ARG A 224 3.69 -11.82 -1.95
CA ARG A 224 4.09 -10.62 -2.69
C ARG A 224 2.90 -10.03 -3.43
N PHE A 225 2.78 -8.71 -3.40
CA PHE A 225 1.76 -7.94 -4.08
C PHE A 225 2.41 -6.83 -4.91
N ARG A 226 2.15 -6.83 -6.21
CA ARG A 226 2.27 -5.66 -7.08
C ARG A 226 1.01 -4.79 -6.95
N THR A 227 1.10 -3.54 -7.39
CA THR A 227 -0.07 -2.64 -7.43
C THR A 227 -1.17 -3.29 -8.26
N ASN A 228 -2.41 -3.21 -7.78
CA ASN A 228 -3.60 -3.82 -8.38
C ASN A 228 -3.67 -5.36 -8.35
N ASP A 229 -2.70 -6.06 -7.76
CA ASP A 229 -2.86 -7.50 -7.54
C ASP A 229 -4.10 -7.79 -6.71
N ILE A 230 -4.82 -8.84 -7.09
CA ILE A 230 -6.04 -9.26 -6.40
C ILE A 230 -5.64 -10.03 -5.14
N THR A 231 -5.89 -9.45 -3.95
CA THR A 231 -5.43 -10.04 -2.68
C THR A 231 -5.86 -11.51 -2.54
N ARG A 232 -7.14 -11.82 -2.77
CA ARG A 232 -7.66 -13.19 -2.60
C ARG A 232 -6.96 -14.20 -3.50
N THR A 233 -6.59 -13.83 -4.73
CA THR A 233 -5.89 -14.71 -5.66
C THR A 233 -4.46 -14.99 -5.21
N ALA A 234 -3.76 -13.97 -4.70
CA ALA A 234 -2.41 -14.15 -4.16
C ALA A 234 -2.43 -15.00 -2.88
N LEU A 235 -3.39 -14.79 -1.97
CA LEU A 235 -3.56 -15.61 -0.77
C LEU A 235 -3.95 -17.05 -1.10
N GLU A 236 -4.86 -17.25 -2.06
CA GLU A 236 -5.23 -18.60 -2.54
C GLU A 236 -4.01 -19.36 -3.05
N SER A 237 -3.23 -18.73 -3.94
CA SER A 237 -2.03 -19.34 -4.51
C SER A 237 -0.99 -19.63 -3.44
N ALA A 238 -0.80 -18.73 -2.48
CA ALA A 238 0.14 -18.93 -1.38
C ALA A 238 -0.30 -20.07 -0.47
N TYR A 239 -1.58 -20.13 -0.10
CA TYR A 239 -2.10 -21.17 0.79
C TYR A 239 -1.98 -22.57 0.19
N ARG A 240 -2.22 -22.71 -1.12
CA ARG A 240 -2.05 -23.98 -1.85
C ARG A 240 -0.62 -24.54 -1.73
N GLY A 241 0.39 -23.67 -1.68
CA GLY A 241 1.80 -24.04 -1.52
C GLY A 241 2.33 -23.99 -0.08
N ALA A 242 1.54 -23.52 0.88
CA ALA A 242 2.01 -23.23 2.24
C ALA A 242 2.10 -24.48 3.14
N ALA A 243 1.40 -25.55 2.79
CA ALA A 243 1.12 -26.66 3.68
C ALA A 243 1.53 -28.00 3.06
N PRO A 244 2.23 -28.89 3.80
CA PRO A 244 2.40 -30.29 3.42
C PRO A 244 1.06 -31.02 3.26
N PHE A 245 0.09 -30.69 4.10
CA PHE A 245 -1.30 -31.13 3.97
C PHE A 245 -2.11 -30.03 3.26
N PRO A 246 -2.53 -30.20 2.00
CA PRO A 246 -3.19 -29.14 1.26
C PRO A 246 -4.59 -28.85 1.81
N VAL A 247 -4.79 -27.63 2.32
CA VAL A 247 -6.13 -27.12 2.70
C VAL A 247 -6.93 -26.72 1.46
N PHE A 248 -6.25 -26.13 0.47
CA PHE A 248 -6.83 -25.79 -0.83
C PHE A 248 -6.29 -26.73 -1.90
N SER A 249 -7.20 -27.33 -2.67
CA SER A 249 -6.85 -28.11 -3.86
C SER A 249 -6.39 -27.20 -5.01
N GLU A 250 -5.92 -27.80 -6.10
CA GLU A 250 -5.63 -27.08 -7.35
C GLU A 250 -6.87 -26.40 -7.95
N ASN A 251 -8.06 -26.93 -7.67
CA ASN A 251 -9.34 -26.41 -8.19
C ASN A 251 -10.06 -25.47 -7.21
N THR A 252 -9.68 -25.45 -5.93
CA THR A 252 -10.23 -24.51 -4.96
C THR A 252 -9.96 -23.08 -5.42
N ARG A 253 -10.99 -22.25 -5.44
CA ARG A 253 -10.93 -20.82 -5.75
C ARG A 253 -11.56 -20.01 -4.63
N ILE A 254 -10.99 -18.85 -4.33
CA ILE A 254 -11.64 -17.85 -3.48
C ILE A 254 -12.46 -16.92 -4.38
N ASN A 255 -13.78 -17.09 -4.36
CA ASN A 255 -14.72 -16.24 -5.10
C ASN A 255 -14.73 -14.81 -4.51
N SER A 256 -14.83 -14.70 -3.18
CA SER A 256 -14.79 -13.42 -2.47
C SER A 256 -14.11 -13.54 -1.11
N LEU A 257 -13.47 -12.45 -0.67
CA LEU A 257 -12.79 -12.37 0.63
C LEU A 257 -12.75 -10.90 1.09
N TYR A 258 -13.34 -10.60 2.24
CA TYR A 258 -13.37 -9.25 2.78
C TYR A 258 -13.69 -9.24 4.28
N LEU A 259 -13.32 -8.15 4.96
CA LEU A 259 -13.76 -7.88 6.32
C LEU A 259 -15.08 -7.10 6.29
N ASN A 260 -16.13 -7.69 6.85
CA ASN A 260 -17.45 -7.06 6.87
C ASN A 260 -17.58 -6.06 8.03
N ARG A 261 -18.60 -5.19 7.95
CA ARG A 261 -18.86 -4.15 8.96
C ARG A 261 -19.23 -4.69 10.35
N ASP A 262 -19.65 -5.95 10.43
CA ASP A 262 -19.91 -6.67 11.68
C ASP A 262 -18.63 -7.21 12.36
N GLY A 263 -17.46 -6.97 11.75
CA GLY A 263 -16.17 -7.42 12.24
C GLY A 263 -15.88 -8.90 11.98
N MET A 264 -16.64 -9.58 11.12
CA MET A 264 -16.36 -10.94 10.68
C MET A 264 -15.70 -10.94 9.30
N VAL A 265 -14.82 -11.89 9.05
CA VAL A 265 -14.30 -12.15 7.71
C VAL A 265 -15.31 -12.98 6.95
N TYR A 266 -15.65 -12.54 5.75
CA TYR A 266 -16.49 -13.29 4.83
C TYR A 266 -15.59 -13.88 3.78
N ILE A 267 -15.60 -15.21 3.66
CA ILE A 267 -14.88 -15.94 2.62
C ILE A 267 -15.87 -16.82 1.88
N ASP A 268 -15.94 -16.62 0.57
CA ASP A 268 -16.68 -17.49 -0.34
C ASP A 268 -15.70 -18.30 -1.17
N LEU A 269 -15.81 -19.61 -1.10
CA LEU A 269 -15.02 -20.55 -1.90
C LEU A 269 -15.91 -21.19 -2.97
N ASN A 270 -15.30 -21.70 -4.04
CA ASN A 270 -16.05 -22.49 -5.01
C ASN A 270 -16.32 -23.92 -4.50
N ARG A 271 -17.25 -24.62 -5.16
CA ARG A 271 -17.62 -26.00 -4.81
C ARG A 271 -16.45 -26.98 -4.69
N ALA A 272 -15.38 -26.78 -5.45
CA ALA A 272 -14.20 -27.64 -5.41
C ALA A 272 -13.54 -27.74 -4.01
N PHE A 273 -13.73 -26.74 -3.14
CA PHE A 273 -13.26 -26.85 -1.75
C PHE A 273 -13.88 -28.04 -0.99
N VAL A 274 -15.14 -28.37 -1.29
CA VAL A 274 -15.86 -29.49 -0.69
C VAL A 274 -15.64 -30.77 -1.51
N ASP A 275 -15.79 -30.69 -2.84
CA ASP A 275 -15.78 -31.88 -3.70
C ASP A 275 -14.40 -32.56 -3.76
N ASP A 276 -13.31 -31.78 -3.70
CA ASP A 276 -11.95 -32.32 -3.70
C ASP A 276 -11.48 -32.73 -2.29
N MET A 277 -12.27 -32.43 -1.25
CA MET A 277 -11.92 -32.75 0.11
C MET A 277 -12.13 -34.24 0.39
N ASN A 278 -11.03 -35.00 0.37
CA ASN A 278 -11.03 -36.41 0.74
C ASN A 278 -10.62 -36.60 2.20
N ALA A 279 -11.46 -36.13 3.13
CA ALA A 279 -11.21 -36.18 4.57
C ALA A 279 -12.42 -36.73 5.35
N GLY A 280 -12.14 -37.49 6.42
CA GLY A 280 -13.16 -37.81 7.43
C GLY A 280 -13.47 -36.61 8.31
N SER A 281 -14.56 -36.70 9.09
CA SER A 281 -15.09 -35.58 9.87
C SER A 281 -14.09 -34.87 10.80
N GLY A 282 -13.12 -35.60 11.37
CA GLY A 282 -12.09 -35.03 12.24
C GLY A 282 -11.10 -34.13 11.48
N VAL A 283 -10.56 -34.62 10.36
CA VAL A 283 -9.65 -33.86 9.50
C VAL A 283 -10.38 -32.71 8.83
N GLU A 284 -11.64 -32.91 8.42
CA GLU A 284 -12.48 -31.83 7.89
C GLU A 284 -12.62 -30.68 8.90
N ALA A 285 -12.88 -30.98 10.17
CA ALA A 285 -12.96 -29.93 11.20
C ALA A 285 -11.64 -29.15 11.33
N LEU A 286 -10.48 -29.82 11.21
CA LEU A 286 -9.18 -29.16 11.21
C LEU A 286 -8.96 -28.30 9.95
N ILE A 287 -9.38 -28.75 8.76
CA ILE A 287 -9.32 -27.96 7.52
C ILE A 287 -10.14 -26.67 7.69
N LEU A 288 -11.39 -26.77 8.15
CA LEU A 288 -12.25 -25.61 8.40
C LEU A 288 -11.64 -24.65 9.43
N GLN A 289 -11.07 -25.20 10.51
CA GLN A 289 -10.37 -24.40 11.50
C GLN A 289 -9.11 -23.75 10.93
N GLY A 290 -8.40 -24.41 10.01
CA GLY A 290 -7.25 -23.84 9.30
C GLY A 290 -7.64 -22.64 8.43
N VAL A 291 -8.75 -22.74 7.70
CA VAL A 291 -9.33 -21.61 6.96
C VAL A 291 -9.69 -20.46 7.91
N ALA A 292 -10.39 -20.76 8.99
CA ALA A 292 -10.78 -19.76 9.97
C ALA A 292 -9.57 -19.05 10.60
N ASP A 293 -8.58 -19.81 11.07
CA ASP A 293 -7.38 -19.28 11.71
C ASP A 293 -6.53 -18.47 10.73
N THR A 294 -6.38 -18.92 9.47
CA THR A 294 -5.62 -18.21 8.44
C THR A 294 -6.25 -16.85 8.12
N PHE A 295 -7.50 -16.83 7.66
CA PHE A 295 -8.11 -15.60 7.16
C PHE A 295 -8.59 -14.71 8.30
N GLY A 296 -9.06 -15.29 9.40
CA GLY A 296 -9.37 -14.53 10.62
C GLY A 296 -8.16 -13.77 11.14
N ARG A 297 -7.00 -14.42 11.29
CA ARG A 297 -5.77 -13.74 11.74
C ARG A 297 -5.24 -12.76 10.71
N TYR A 298 -5.31 -13.07 9.40
CA TYR A 298 -4.89 -12.14 8.35
C TYR A 298 -5.65 -10.80 8.44
N TYR A 299 -6.95 -10.83 8.72
CA TYR A 299 -7.78 -9.63 8.86
C TYR A 299 -7.87 -9.08 10.30
N GLY A 300 -7.25 -9.73 11.30
CA GLY A 300 -7.37 -9.35 12.71
C GLY A 300 -8.78 -9.55 13.28
N ALA A 301 -9.53 -10.53 12.79
CA ALA A 301 -10.89 -10.84 13.20
C ALA A 301 -10.96 -12.18 13.96
N ASN A 302 -11.93 -12.32 14.85
CA ASN A 302 -12.12 -13.55 15.66
C ASN A 302 -13.18 -14.50 15.10
N ARG A 303 -13.83 -14.13 13.98
CA ARG A 303 -14.96 -14.85 13.39
C ARG A 303 -14.86 -14.85 11.88
N VAL A 304 -15.14 -16.00 11.27
CA VAL A 304 -15.11 -16.20 9.83
C VAL A 304 -16.42 -16.86 9.38
N LEU A 305 -17.15 -16.21 8.48
CA LEU A 305 -18.26 -16.83 7.77
C LEU A 305 -17.72 -17.46 6.49
N LEU A 306 -17.83 -18.79 6.41
CA LEU A 306 -17.48 -19.57 5.22
C LEU A 306 -18.73 -19.91 4.43
N THR A 307 -18.73 -19.55 3.15
CA THR A 307 -19.73 -19.95 2.17
C THR A 307 -19.10 -20.68 0.99
N ILE A 308 -19.91 -21.48 0.30
CA ILE A 308 -19.56 -22.20 -0.92
C ILE A 308 -20.52 -21.74 -2.02
N ASP A 309 -20.00 -21.08 -3.05
CA ASP A 309 -20.79 -20.49 -4.14
C ASP A 309 -22.00 -19.64 -3.65
N ASN A 310 -21.77 -18.85 -2.59
CA ASN A 310 -22.71 -18.00 -1.86
C ASN A 310 -23.76 -18.74 -1.01
N GLU A 311 -23.64 -20.05 -0.84
CA GLU A 311 -24.46 -20.83 0.09
C GLU A 311 -23.68 -21.15 1.37
N LEU A 312 -24.37 -21.32 2.51
CA LEU A 312 -23.70 -21.69 3.76
C LEU A 312 -22.95 -23.02 3.58
N TYR A 313 -21.77 -23.13 4.20
CA TYR A 313 -20.97 -24.34 4.11
C TYR A 313 -21.76 -25.58 4.53
N GLU A 314 -21.78 -26.59 3.67
CA GLU A 314 -22.39 -27.90 3.90
C GLU A 314 -21.57 -29.00 3.21
N SER A 315 -21.28 -30.05 3.99
CA SER A 315 -20.61 -31.27 3.56
C SER A 315 -21.34 -32.51 4.07
N GLY A 316 -20.78 -33.70 3.83
CA GLY A 316 -21.30 -34.94 4.40
C GLY A 316 -21.20 -35.06 5.93
N HIS A 317 -20.42 -34.22 6.61
CA HIS A 317 -20.20 -34.31 8.06
C HIS A 317 -20.57 -33.02 8.83
N ILE A 318 -20.40 -31.86 8.21
CA ILE A 318 -20.55 -30.55 8.86
C ILE A 318 -21.44 -29.66 7.99
N ALA A 319 -22.42 -29.00 8.61
CA ALA A 319 -23.27 -28.02 7.96
C ALA A 319 -23.44 -26.81 8.89
N LEU A 320 -23.12 -25.61 8.38
CA LEU A 320 -23.34 -24.36 9.09
C LEU A 320 -24.80 -23.93 8.96
N LYS A 321 -25.42 -23.60 10.10
CA LYS A 321 -26.77 -23.04 10.14
C LYS A 321 -26.72 -21.52 10.03
N LYS A 322 -27.87 -20.93 9.71
CA LYS A 322 -28.02 -19.47 9.68
C LYS A 322 -27.58 -18.85 11.00
N GLY A 323 -26.62 -17.93 10.93
CA GLY A 323 -26.04 -17.24 12.09
C GLY A 323 -24.84 -17.95 12.72
N GLU A 324 -24.49 -19.15 12.26
CA GLU A 324 -23.26 -19.83 12.64
C GLU A 324 -22.07 -19.30 11.81
N TYR A 325 -20.90 -19.35 12.43
CA TYR A 325 -19.62 -18.92 11.87
C TYR A 325 -18.51 -19.74 12.51
N LEU A 326 -17.37 -19.81 11.84
CA LEU A 326 -16.15 -20.41 12.38
C LEU A 326 -15.47 -19.42 13.32
N LYS A 327 -15.06 -19.88 14.51
CA LYS A 327 -14.29 -19.07 15.45
C LYS A 327 -12.80 -19.23 15.17
N VAL A 328 -12.07 -18.14 15.31
CA VAL A 328 -10.60 -18.17 15.27
C VAL A 328 -10.08 -18.62 16.62
N ARG A 329 -9.14 -19.56 16.63
CA ARG A 329 -8.50 -19.98 17.89
C ARG A 329 -7.59 -18.88 18.40
N GLU A 330 -7.72 -18.59 19.68
CA GLU A 330 -6.79 -17.72 20.40
C GLU A 330 -5.37 -18.31 20.33
N PRO A 331 -4.33 -17.46 20.31
CA PRO A 331 -2.93 -17.88 20.19
C PRO A 331 -2.46 -18.88 21.25
#